data_AF-A0A0D9WPC3-F1
#
_entry.id   AF-A0A0D9WPC3-F1
#
_cell.length_a   1.000
_cell.length_b   1.000
_cell.length_c   1.000
_cell.angle_alpha   90.00
_cell.angle_beta   90.00
_cell.angle_gamma   90.00
#
_symmetry.space_group_name_H-M   'P 1'
#
loop_
_entity.id
_entity.type
_entity.pdbx_description
1 polymer ?
#
loop_
_entity_poly.entity_id
_entity_poly.type
_entity_poly.pdbx_seq_one_letter_code
_entity_poly.pdbx_strand_id
1 'polypeptide(L)'
;MAVVALLLSRASVVAAAAAVVLLVFAVEASAASVASPSPPRLFVVGGEQRGWSEPKPTDETYNHWAARNRFHIGDFLDFKYAKNDSVLLVSRKKYKICSGEGAEQRFDTGGNARFRLSRNGDFYFISDAPGHCDAGQRMTVRVVTEQHAGGDAPAVAPSPDGGDVSFSPPRSRSGGGGSSSSSSGSPPPATSPGGKTSAAAAGVTPSGAGGHGVAAVAAVAGAVLLVLA
;
A
#
# COMPACT_ATOMS: atom_id res chain seq x y z
N MET A 1 29.92 -68.37 -20.71
CA MET A 1 30.07 -67.05 -21.38
C MET A 1 28.78 -66.23 -21.34
N ALA A 2 27.60 -66.79 -21.65
CA ALA A 2 26.32 -66.04 -21.66
C ALA A 2 25.93 -65.39 -20.31
N VAL A 3 26.17 -66.08 -19.19
CA VAL A 3 25.87 -65.56 -17.84
C VAL A 3 26.72 -64.31 -17.52
N VAL A 4 28.00 -64.32 -17.90
CA VAL A 4 28.92 -63.19 -17.67
C VAL A 4 28.50 -61.98 -18.52
N ALA A 5 28.09 -62.18 -19.78
CA ALA A 5 27.58 -61.11 -20.62
C ALA A 5 26.26 -60.51 -20.09
N LEU A 6 25.37 -61.34 -19.55
CA LEU A 6 24.12 -60.89 -18.93
C LEU A 6 24.36 -60.08 -17.64
N LEU A 7 25.33 -60.50 -16.82
CA LEU A 7 25.74 -59.78 -15.61
C LEU A 7 26.40 -58.43 -15.93
N LEU A 8 27.28 -58.40 -16.94
CA LEU A 8 27.90 -57.16 -17.42
C LEU A 8 26.86 -56.20 -18.02
N SER A 9 25.91 -56.70 -18.81
CA SER A 9 24.81 -55.90 -19.37
C SER A 9 23.91 -55.30 -18.29
N ARG A 10 23.54 -56.10 -17.28
CA ARG A 10 22.75 -55.62 -16.12
C ARG A 10 23.52 -54.56 -15.32
N ALA A 11 24.81 -54.77 -15.06
CA ALA A 11 25.65 -53.80 -14.36
C ALA A 11 25.77 -52.46 -15.11
N SER A 12 25.90 -52.49 -16.45
CA SER A 12 25.94 -51.28 -17.27
C SER A 12 24.62 -50.50 -17.25
N VAL A 13 23.47 -51.18 -17.27
CA VAL A 13 22.14 -50.54 -17.19
C VAL A 13 21.93 -49.90 -15.82
N VAL A 14 22.33 -50.58 -14.74
CA VAL A 14 22.25 -50.04 -13.36
C VAL A 14 23.14 -48.82 -13.19
N ALA A 15 24.38 -48.85 -13.70
CA ALA A 15 25.29 -47.71 -13.64
C ALA A 15 24.77 -46.49 -14.42
N ALA A 16 24.20 -46.70 -15.62
CA ALA A 16 23.60 -45.64 -16.41
C ALA A 16 22.36 -45.03 -15.73
N ALA A 17 21.49 -45.85 -15.15
CA ALA A 17 20.32 -45.38 -14.40
C ALA A 17 20.75 -44.58 -13.15
N ALA A 18 21.76 -45.04 -12.41
CA ALA A 18 22.30 -44.30 -11.26
C ALA A 18 22.91 -42.95 -11.66
N ALA A 19 23.65 -42.90 -12.79
CA ALA A 19 24.21 -41.64 -13.31
C ALA A 19 23.11 -40.65 -13.73
N VAL A 20 22.06 -41.11 -14.42
CA VAL A 20 20.91 -40.27 -14.80
C VAL A 20 20.18 -39.74 -13.57
N VAL A 21 19.97 -40.58 -12.55
CA VAL A 21 19.35 -40.18 -11.27
C VAL A 21 20.20 -39.12 -10.54
N LEU A 22 21.52 -39.32 -10.47
CA LEU A 22 22.43 -38.34 -9.86
C LEU A 22 22.45 -37.00 -10.63
N LEU A 23 22.34 -37.04 -11.97
CA LEU A 23 22.24 -35.83 -12.79
C LEU A 23 20.91 -35.10 -12.60
N VAL A 24 19.80 -35.81 -12.44
CA VAL A 24 18.48 -35.20 -12.17
C VAL A 24 18.46 -34.52 -10.79
N PHE A 25 19.02 -35.15 -9.75
CA PHE A 25 19.13 -34.54 -8.42
C PHE A 25 20.11 -33.35 -8.37
N ALA A 26 21.13 -33.32 -9.23
CA ALA A 26 22.07 -32.19 -9.33
C ALA A 26 21.47 -30.96 -10.03
N VAL A 27 20.47 -31.14 -10.90
CA VAL A 27 19.80 -30.05 -11.62
C VAL A 27 18.71 -29.36 -10.77
N GLU A 28 18.13 -30.05 -9.78
CA GLU A 28 17.13 -29.48 -8.86
C GLU A 28 17.72 -28.77 -7.63
N ALA A 29 19.02 -28.43 -7.66
CA ALA A 29 19.69 -27.64 -6.62
C ALA A 29 19.66 -26.12 -6.90
N SER A 30 18.80 -25.65 -7.81
CA SER A 30 18.50 -24.22 -7.92
C SER A 30 17.64 -23.81 -6.73
N ALA A 31 18.30 -23.45 -5.63
CA ALA A 31 17.69 -22.87 -4.45
C ALA A 31 16.83 -21.66 -4.89
N ALA A 32 15.51 -21.83 -4.90
CA ALA A 32 14.61 -20.69 -4.87
C ALA A 32 14.94 -19.93 -3.59
N SER A 33 15.60 -18.79 -3.73
CA SER A 33 15.76 -17.83 -2.65
C SER A 33 14.36 -17.36 -2.27
N VAL A 34 13.73 -18.08 -1.36
CA VAL A 34 12.52 -17.62 -0.67
C VAL A 34 12.93 -16.37 0.10
N ALA A 35 12.76 -15.21 -0.55
CA ALA A 35 12.91 -13.93 0.08
C ALA A 35 11.97 -13.92 1.30
N SER A 36 12.55 -13.95 2.49
CA SER A 36 11.77 -13.93 3.72
C SER A 36 10.95 -12.64 3.75
N PRO A 37 9.63 -12.68 4.03
CA PRO A 37 8.83 -11.47 4.08
C PRO A 37 9.42 -10.54 5.14
N SER A 38 9.69 -9.30 4.75
CA SER A 38 10.18 -8.29 5.70
C SER A 38 9.13 -8.06 6.81
N PRO A 39 9.57 -7.78 8.05
CA PRO A 39 8.64 -7.52 9.14
C PRO A 39 7.80 -6.26 8.84
N PRO A 40 6.52 -6.21 9.28
CA PRO A 40 5.69 -5.02 9.15
C PRO A 40 6.35 -3.77 9.72
N ARG A 41 6.31 -2.66 8.99
CA ARG A 41 6.83 -1.38 9.47
C ARG A 41 5.75 -0.58 10.17
N LEU A 42 6.18 0.31 11.06
CA LEU A 42 5.32 1.27 11.76
C LEU A 42 5.72 2.68 11.34
N PHE A 43 4.76 3.47 10.87
CA PHE A 43 4.95 4.85 10.45
C PHE A 43 4.19 5.80 11.37
N VAL A 44 4.91 6.62 12.15
CA VAL A 44 4.29 7.66 12.96
C VAL A 44 3.89 8.82 12.07
N VAL A 45 2.58 9.04 11.92
CA VAL A 45 2.02 10.03 10.99
C VAL A 45 2.41 11.43 11.42
N GLY A 46 3.02 12.20 10.52
CA GLY A 46 3.54 13.54 10.81
C GLY A 46 4.85 13.54 11.63
N GLY A 47 5.41 12.37 11.92
CA GLY A 47 6.65 12.23 12.71
C GLY A 47 6.44 12.31 14.22
N GLU A 48 7.49 12.00 14.99
CA GLU A 48 7.42 11.82 16.44
C GLU A 48 7.05 13.09 17.22
N GLN A 49 7.46 14.26 16.72
CA GLN A 49 7.27 15.54 17.43
C GLN A 49 5.89 16.15 17.18
N ARG A 50 5.38 16.05 15.94
CA ARG A 50 4.14 16.73 15.52
C ARG A 50 2.91 15.83 15.62
N GLY A 51 3.05 14.55 15.24
CA GLY A 51 1.93 13.62 15.19
C GLY A 51 0.81 14.05 14.23
N TRP A 52 -0.41 13.63 14.56
CA TRP A 52 -1.66 14.00 13.90
C TRP A 52 -2.30 15.18 14.64
N SER A 53 -2.22 16.37 14.06
CA SER A 53 -2.67 17.64 14.62
C SER A 53 -2.97 18.64 13.49
N GLU A 54 -3.73 19.70 13.81
CA GLU A 54 -4.02 20.79 12.88
C GLU A 54 -2.71 21.38 12.32
N PRO A 55 -2.51 21.39 10.98
CA PRO A 55 -1.29 21.92 10.39
C PRO A 55 -1.09 23.41 10.61
N LYS A 56 0.12 23.79 10.99
CA LYS A 56 0.58 25.19 10.95
C LYS A 56 1.11 25.52 9.55
N PRO A 57 1.16 26.80 9.14
CA PRO A 57 1.68 27.20 7.83
C PRO A 57 3.12 26.76 7.54
N THR A 58 3.92 26.53 8.59
CA THR A 58 5.31 26.06 8.49
C THR A 58 5.45 24.55 8.45
N ASP A 59 4.36 23.80 8.70
CA ASP A 59 4.40 22.35 8.80
C ASP A 59 4.45 21.70 7.42
N GLU A 60 5.13 20.56 7.34
CA GLU A 60 4.98 19.65 6.20
C GLU A 60 3.54 19.14 6.13
N THR A 61 2.92 19.25 4.94
CA THR A 61 1.57 18.71 4.73
C THR A 61 1.57 17.19 4.88
N TYR A 62 0.48 16.62 5.39
CA TYR A 62 0.38 15.17 5.55
C TYR A 62 0.47 14.41 4.22
N ASN A 63 -0.02 15.00 3.12
CA ASN A 63 0.11 14.39 1.80
C ASN A 63 1.57 14.39 1.31
N HIS A 64 2.34 15.45 1.60
CA HIS A 64 3.78 15.45 1.30
C HIS A 64 4.51 14.41 2.14
N TRP A 65 4.23 14.32 3.44
CA TRP A 65 4.73 13.26 4.33
C TRP A 65 4.39 11.86 3.82
N ALA A 66 3.16 11.62 3.36
CA ALA A 66 2.76 10.31 2.84
C ALA A 66 3.48 9.97 1.53
N ALA A 67 3.64 10.94 0.61
CA ALA A 67 4.24 10.71 -0.71
C ALA A 67 5.72 10.29 -0.67
N ARG A 68 6.46 10.71 0.35
CA ARG A 68 7.87 10.35 0.58
C ARG A 68 8.06 9.03 1.33
N ASN A 69 6.98 8.42 1.79
CA ASN A 69 7.00 7.09 2.40
C ASN A 69 6.52 6.03 1.39
N ARG A 70 7.07 4.82 1.50
CA ARG A 70 6.60 3.66 0.73
C ARG A 70 5.87 2.71 1.66
N PHE A 71 4.58 2.52 1.40
CA PHE A 71 3.72 1.69 2.22
C PHE A 71 3.43 0.36 1.54
N HIS A 72 3.56 -0.74 2.27
CA HIS A 72 3.24 -2.09 1.82
C HIS A 72 2.05 -2.66 2.58
N ILE A 73 1.45 -3.70 2.00
CA ILE A 73 0.45 -4.49 2.70
C ILE A 73 1.11 -5.09 3.96
N GLY A 74 0.46 -4.92 5.11
CA GLY A 74 0.94 -5.37 6.40
C GLY A 74 1.49 -4.25 7.29
N ASP A 75 1.97 -3.15 6.70
CA ASP A 75 2.49 -1.99 7.44
C ASP A 75 1.40 -1.32 8.30
N PHE A 76 1.83 -0.49 9.25
CA PHE A 76 0.97 0.22 10.18
C PHE A 76 1.21 1.73 10.14
N LEU A 77 0.11 2.48 10.24
CA LEU A 77 0.12 3.91 10.54
C LEU A 77 -0.18 4.11 12.02
N ASP A 78 0.68 4.83 12.72
CA ASP A 78 0.52 5.23 14.12
C ASP A 78 0.14 6.70 14.18
N PHE A 79 -1.12 6.96 14.53
CA PHE A 79 -1.64 8.31 14.74
C PHE A 79 -1.56 8.64 16.22
N LYS A 80 -0.85 9.72 16.55
CA LYS A 80 -0.79 10.31 17.91
C LYS A 80 -1.45 11.68 17.84
N TYR A 81 -2.52 11.91 18.59
CA TYR A 81 -3.35 13.12 18.50
C TYR A 81 -3.93 13.55 19.85
N ALA A 82 -4.39 14.78 19.95
CA ALA A 82 -5.03 15.26 21.17
C ALA A 82 -6.41 14.59 21.38
N LYS A 83 -6.87 14.50 22.62
CA LYS A 83 -8.16 13.82 22.94
C LYS A 83 -9.40 14.50 22.32
N ASN A 84 -9.29 15.75 21.90
CA ASN A 84 -10.34 16.52 21.23
C ASN A 84 -10.25 16.42 19.70
N ASP A 85 -9.37 15.58 19.18
CA ASP A 85 -9.15 15.35 17.75
C ASP A 85 -9.56 13.92 17.38
N SER A 86 -9.56 13.60 16.09
CA SER A 86 -10.01 12.32 15.58
C SER A 86 -9.25 11.89 14.31
N VAL A 87 -9.30 10.59 14.04
CA VAL A 87 -8.86 10.00 12.77
C VAL A 87 -10.02 9.22 12.18
N LEU A 88 -10.45 9.60 10.99
CA LEU A 88 -11.51 8.93 10.24
C LEU A 88 -10.95 8.34 8.96
N LEU A 89 -11.22 7.07 8.68
CA LEU A 89 -11.04 6.50 7.33
C LEU A 89 -12.31 6.75 6.53
N VAL A 90 -12.19 7.40 5.38
CA VAL A 90 -13.33 7.83 4.56
C VAL A 90 -13.13 7.48 3.08
N SER A 91 -14.22 7.55 2.32
CA SER A 91 -14.14 7.45 0.86
C SER A 91 -13.50 8.70 0.24
N ARG A 92 -12.98 8.57 -0.98
CA ARG A 92 -12.40 9.70 -1.75
C ARG A 92 -13.35 10.89 -1.88
N LYS A 93 -14.66 10.64 -2.06
CA LYS A 93 -15.66 11.70 -2.17
C LYS A 93 -15.76 12.50 -0.88
N LYS A 94 -15.80 11.80 0.25
CA LYS A 94 -15.91 12.37 1.60
C LYS A 94 -14.65 13.11 2.03
N TYR A 95 -13.47 12.60 1.65
CA TYR A 95 -12.19 13.30 1.82
C TYR A 95 -12.16 14.67 1.13
N LYS A 96 -12.67 14.76 -0.12
CA LYS A 96 -12.66 16.02 -0.89
C LYS A 96 -13.49 17.11 -0.25
N ILE A 97 -14.57 16.74 0.43
CA ILE A 97 -15.53 17.66 1.05
C ILE A 97 -15.40 17.70 2.59
N CYS A 98 -14.34 17.11 3.15
CA CYS A 98 -14.09 17.06 4.59
C CYS A 98 -15.30 16.59 5.42
N SER A 99 -15.97 15.53 4.98
CA SER A 99 -17.18 15.00 5.64
C SER A 99 -16.88 13.69 6.36
N GLY A 100 -17.04 13.65 7.67
CA GLY A 100 -16.97 12.43 8.48
C GLY A 100 -18.21 11.54 8.43
N GLU A 101 -19.28 11.97 7.75
CA GLU A 101 -20.51 11.19 7.63
C GLU A 101 -20.27 9.92 6.80
N GLY A 102 -20.65 8.77 7.35
CA GLY A 102 -20.44 7.47 6.71
C GLY A 102 -18.99 6.99 6.68
N ALA A 103 -18.11 7.52 7.56
CA ALA A 103 -16.75 7.02 7.70
C ALA A 103 -16.72 5.49 7.92
N GLU A 104 -15.80 4.82 7.21
CA GLU A 104 -15.57 3.37 7.25
C GLU A 104 -15.02 2.94 8.61
N GLN A 105 -14.17 3.79 9.21
CA GLN A 105 -13.63 3.59 10.54
C GLN A 105 -13.45 4.93 11.24
N ARG A 106 -13.70 4.93 12.56
CA ARG A 106 -13.53 6.11 13.41
C ARG A 106 -12.60 5.79 14.58
N PHE A 107 -11.66 6.70 14.83
CA PHE A 107 -10.83 6.72 16.02
C PHE A 107 -10.92 8.11 16.64
N ASP A 108 -11.89 8.28 17.52
CA ASP A 108 -12.25 9.54 18.19
C ASP A 108 -12.06 9.46 19.71
N THR A 109 -11.61 8.31 20.21
CA THR A 109 -11.45 8.03 21.63
C THR A 109 -10.03 7.54 21.88
N GLY A 110 -9.27 8.25 22.72
CA GLY A 110 -7.99 7.75 23.25
C GLY A 110 -6.73 8.56 22.93
N GLY A 111 -6.77 9.50 21.97
CA GLY A 111 -5.60 10.32 21.60
C GLY A 111 -4.47 9.54 20.90
N ASN A 112 -4.71 8.27 20.58
CA ASN A 112 -3.84 7.49 19.72
C ASN A 112 -4.65 6.44 18.97
N ALA A 113 -4.25 6.14 17.74
CA ALA A 113 -4.86 5.11 16.91
C ALA A 113 -3.79 4.43 16.06
N ARG A 114 -3.95 3.12 15.85
CA ARG A 114 -3.08 2.35 14.96
C ARG A 114 -3.90 1.69 13.88
N PHE A 115 -3.55 1.96 12.63
CA PHE A 115 -4.26 1.44 11.46
C PHE A 115 -3.35 0.50 10.68
N ARG A 116 -3.83 -0.72 10.39
CA ARG A 116 -3.10 -1.71 9.57
C ARG A 116 -3.48 -1.55 8.11
N LEU A 117 -2.48 -1.42 7.24
CA LEU A 117 -2.64 -1.36 5.80
C LEU A 117 -2.86 -2.76 5.23
N SER A 118 -4.11 -3.20 5.19
CA SER A 118 -4.48 -4.60 4.87
C SER A 118 -4.66 -4.89 3.38
N ARG A 119 -4.74 -3.86 2.54
CA ARG A 119 -4.94 -3.99 1.08
C ARG A 119 -4.08 -2.97 0.33
N ASN A 120 -3.81 -3.25 -0.93
CA ASN A 120 -3.24 -2.27 -1.85
C ASN A 120 -4.25 -1.17 -2.22
N GLY A 121 -3.74 -0.07 -2.76
CA GLY A 121 -4.54 1.07 -3.20
C GLY A 121 -4.54 2.24 -2.22
N ASP A 122 -5.52 3.12 -2.37
CA ASP A 122 -5.58 4.38 -1.64
C ASP A 122 -6.45 4.28 -0.38
N PHE A 123 -5.97 4.91 0.70
CA PHE A 123 -6.69 5.15 1.94
C PHE A 123 -6.75 6.65 2.19
N TYR A 124 -7.91 7.16 2.58
CA TYR A 124 -8.13 8.58 2.80
C TYR A 124 -8.49 8.83 4.25
N PHE A 125 -7.65 9.58 4.95
CA PHE A 125 -7.81 9.91 6.36
C PHE A 125 -8.14 11.39 6.52
N ILE A 126 -9.05 11.72 7.42
CA ILE A 126 -9.40 13.10 7.81
C ILE A 126 -9.55 13.21 9.33
N SER A 127 -9.45 14.42 9.86
CA SER A 127 -10.00 14.77 11.18
C SER A 127 -11.42 15.31 11.03
N ASP A 128 -12.32 14.91 11.93
CA ASP A 128 -13.67 15.49 12.08
C ASP A 128 -13.71 16.66 13.07
N ALA A 129 -12.56 17.03 13.67
CA ALA A 129 -12.52 18.17 14.56
C ALA A 129 -12.86 19.44 13.76
N PRO A 130 -13.68 20.36 14.33
CA PRO A 130 -14.20 21.50 13.58
C PRO A 130 -13.10 22.32 12.89
N GLY A 131 -13.14 22.39 11.56
CA GLY A 131 -12.19 23.14 10.72
C GLY A 131 -10.84 22.47 10.45
N HIS A 132 -10.48 21.41 11.17
CA HIS A 132 -9.16 20.78 11.07
C HIS A 132 -8.90 20.15 9.69
N CYS A 133 -9.88 19.44 9.11
CA CYS A 133 -9.73 18.85 7.79
C CYS A 133 -9.52 19.90 6.69
N ASP A 134 -10.30 21.00 6.75
CA ASP A 134 -10.19 22.11 5.80
C ASP A 134 -8.86 22.87 5.96
N ALA A 135 -8.35 22.97 7.19
CA ALA A 135 -7.00 23.45 7.49
C ALA A 135 -5.88 22.50 7.03
N GLY A 136 -6.23 21.33 6.49
CA GLY A 136 -5.28 20.40 5.88
C GLY A 136 -4.92 19.19 6.76
N GLN A 137 -5.62 18.96 7.88
CA GLN A 137 -5.49 17.73 8.67
C GLN A 137 -6.20 16.56 7.98
N ARG A 138 -5.65 16.18 6.82
CA ARG A 138 -6.14 15.13 5.95
C ARG A 138 -4.98 14.51 5.19
N MET A 139 -5.02 13.20 4.95
CA MET A 139 -3.92 12.45 4.36
C MET A 139 -4.42 11.40 3.37
N THR A 140 -3.75 11.27 2.23
CA THR A 140 -3.92 10.16 1.30
C THR A 140 -2.71 9.23 1.40
N VAL A 141 -2.95 7.95 1.66
CA VAL A 141 -1.91 6.91 1.74
C VAL A 141 -2.10 5.95 0.58
N ARG A 142 -1.04 5.74 -0.21
CA ARG A 142 -1.03 4.79 -1.32
C ARG A 142 -0.19 3.57 -0.95
N VAL A 143 -0.83 2.41 -0.90
CA VAL A 143 -0.21 1.13 -0.58
C VAL A 143 0.09 0.37 -1.86
N VAL A 144 1.36 0.05 -2.06
CA VAL A 144 1.82 -0.71 -3.23
C VAL A 144 1.94 -2.20 -2.88
N THR A 145 1.72 -3.04 -3.88
CA THR A 145 2.15 -4.43 -3.83
C THR A 145 3.63 -4.47 -4.19
N GLU A 146 4.41 -5.35 -3.57
CA GLU A 146 5.74 -5.68 -4.09
C GLU A 146 5.54 -6.35 -5.46
N GLN A 147 5.56 -5.56 -6.53
CA GLN A 147 5.89 -6.13 -7.82
C GLN A 147 7.33 -6.62 -7.67
N HIS A 148 7.54 -7.92 -7.85
CA HIS A 148 8.87 -8.52 -7.96
C HIS A 148 9.77 -7.56 -8.73
N ALA A 149 10.96 -7.30 -8.19
CA ALA A 149 11.99 -6.44 -8.77
C ALA A 149 12.52 -7.03 -10.11
N GLY A 150 11.66 -7.09 -11.12
CA GLY A 150 11.88 -7.73 -12.42
C GLY A 150 10.98 -7.15 -13.52
N GLY A 151 10.45 -5.94 -13.33
CA GLY A 151 9.67 -5.23 -14.35
C GLY A 151 9.98 -3.74 -14.31
N ASP A 152 10.75 -3.30 -15.31
CA ASP A 152 10.97 -1.93 -15.77
C ASP A 152 11.24 -0.87 -14.69
N ALA A 153 12.53 -0.56 -14.52
CA ALA A 153 12.95 0.71 -13.95
C ALA A 153 12.25 1.87 -14.69
N PRO A 154 11.71 2.88 -14.00
CA PRO A 154 11.18 4.05 -14.68
C PRO A 154 12.30 4.68 -15.50
N ALA A 155 12.05 4.86 -16.80
CA ALA A 155 12.98 5.42 -17.75
C ALA A 155 13.58 6.73 -17.20
N VAL A 156 14.90 6.84 -17.27
CA VAL A 156 15.67 8.02 -16.92
C VAL A 156 15.07 9.23 -17.63
N ALA A 157 14.69 10.25 -16.87
CA ALA A 157 14.24 11.53 -17.43
C ALA A 157 15.38 12.15 -18.25
N PRO A 158 15.12 12.70 -19.45
CA PRO A 158 16.17 13.42 -20.19
C PRO A 158 16.59 14.66 -19.39
N SER A 159 17.90 14.81 -19.18
CA SER A 159 18.50 16.01 -18.57
C SER A 159 18.13 17.27 -19.37
N PRO A 160 17.92 18.42 -18.71
CA PRO A 160 17.76 19.69 -19.41
C PRO A 160 19.13 20.14 -19.93
N ASP A 161 19.29 20.11 -21.25
CA ASP A 161 20.41 20.73 -21.94
C ASP A 161 20.41 22.25 -21.65
N GLY A 162 21.56 22.73 -21.17
CA GLY A 162 21.79 24.14 -20.89
C GLY A 162 21.83 24.95 -22.18
N GLY A 163 20.87 25.87 -22.33
CA GLY A 163 20.86 26.90 -23.35
C GLY A 163 20.79 28.27 -22.70
N ASP A 164 21.96 28.82 -22.40
CA ASP A 164 22.17 30.21 -21.99
C ASP A 164 21.98 31.12 -23.21
N VAL A 165 20.95 31.97 -23.22
CA VAL A 165 20.94 33.22 -24.03
C VAL A 165 20.08 34.31 -23.37
N SER A 166 20.80 35.18 -22.66
CA SER A 166 20.81 36.64 -22.80
C SER A 166 19.50 37.45 -22.76
N PHE A 167 19.41 38.25 -21.71
CA PHE A 167 18.49 39.37 -21.48
C PHE A 167 18.62 40.50 -22.52
N SER A 168 17.50 41.12 -22.90
CA SER A 168 17.44 42.53 -23.28
C SER A 168 16.04 43.13 -23.02
N PRO A 169 15.92 44.28 -22.31
CA PRO A 169 14.67 45.06 -22.14
C PRO A 169 14.65 46.29 -23.09
N PRO A 170 13.71 47.25 -22.97
CA PRO A 170 12.24 47.20 -22.90
C PRO A 170 11.59 48.07 -24.01
N ARG A 171 10.26 48.01 -24.19
CA ARG A 171 9.49 49.17 -24.72
C ARG A 171 8.13 49.32 -24.04
N SER A 172 8.00 50.42 -23.32
CA SER A 172 6.78 50.97 -22.75
C SER A 172 5.74 51.31 -23.84
N ARG A 173 4.47 50.98 -23.61
CA ARG A 173 3.34 51.78 -24.10
C ARG A 173 2.36 52.03 -22.97
N SER A 174 2.16 53.33 -22.75
CA SER A 174 1.25 53.94 -21.80
C SER A 174 -0.17 54.01 -22.38
N GLY A 175 -1.14 54.15 -21.48
CA GLY A 175 -2.54 54.53 -21.75
C GLY A 175 -3.50 53.35 -21.60
N GLY A 176 -4.49 53.34 -20.72
CA GLY A 176 -4.99 54.35 -19.79
C GLY A 176 -6.42 53.97 -19.39
N GLY A 177 -6.81 54.31 -18.17
CA GLY A 177 -8.19 54.67 -17.83
C GLY A 177 -9.18 53.57 -17.43
N GLY A 178 -9.82 53.80 -16.27
CA GLY A 178 -11.19 53.37 -15.95
C GLY A 178 -11.26 52.03 -15.20
N SER A 179 -11.42 51.97 -13.88
CA SER A 179 -12.57 52.37 -13.04
C SER A 179 -13.17 51.11 -12.40
N SER A 180 -12.98 51.02 -11.08
CA SER A 180 -13.94 50.57 -10.05
C SER A 180 -15.15 49.72 -10.47
N SER A 181 -15.29 48.55 -9.85
CA SER A 181 -16.53 48.21 -9.12
C SER A 181 -16.32 47.02 -8.19
N SER A 182 -16.45 47.34 -6.91
CA SER A 182 -16.76 46.50 -5.76
C SER A 182 -18.04 45.68 -5.92
N SER A 183 -18.08 44.47 -5.37
CA SER A 183 -19.30 43.93 -4.74
C SER A 183 -18.97 42.85 -3.72
N SER A 184 -19.03 43.28 -2.46
CA SER A 184 -19.15 42.49 -1.25
C SER A 184 -20.52 41.79 -1.19
N GLY A 185 -20.58 40.59 -0.60
CA GLY A 185 -21.84 39.91 -0.30
C GLY A 185 -21.63 38.69 0.60
N SER A 186 -21.94 38.85 1.89
CA SER A 186 -21.91 37.85 2.97
C SER A 186 -23.36 37.35 3.26
N PRO A 187 -23.70 36.57 4.32
CA PRO A 187 -24.15 35.17 4.25
C PRO A 187 -25.64 34.93 4.70
N PRO A 188 -26.00 33.87 5.46
CA PRO A 188 -26.83 32.71 5.08
C PRO A 188 -28.27 32.73 5.67
N PRO A 189 -29.01 31.60 5.64
CA PRO A 189 -29.68 31.20 6.87
C PRO A 189 -29.59 29.69 7.21
N ALA A 190 -29.64 29.44 8.51
CA ALA A 190 -29.74 28.14 9.16
C ALA A 190 -31.22 27.76 9.41
N THR A 191 -31.53 26.46 9.39
CA THR A 191 -32.67 25.87 10.10
C THR A 191 -32.43 24.37 10.37
N SER A 192 -32.45 24.00 11.64
CA SER A 192 -32.58 22.65 12.22
C SER A 192 -34.05 22.43 12.67
N PRO A 193 -34.43 21.37 13.43
CA PRO A 193 -34.23 19.91 13.32
C PRO A 193 -35.55 19.11 13.48
N GLY A 194 -35.53 17.77 13.32
CA GLY A 194 -36.42 16.87 14.09
C GLY A 194 -36.92 15.58 13.42
N GLY A 195 -36.77 14.45 14.14
CA GLY A 195 -37.45 13.15 13.91
C GLY A 195 -36.47 11.96 13.93
N LYS A 196 -36.15 11.30 15.06
CA LYS A 196 -36.88 10.32 15.89
C LYS A 196 -37.01 8.89 15.28
N THR A 197 -36.59 7.90 16.10
CA THR A 197 -36.93 6.44 16.14
C THR A 197 -36.32 5.53 15.06
N SER A 198 -36.11 4.22 15.24
CA SER A 198 -35.81 3.30 16.34
C SER A 198 -35.56 1.92 15.69
N ALA A 199 -35.01 0.98 16.45
CA ALA A 199 -35.13 -0.48 16.31
C ALA A 199 -34.26 -1.30 15.32
N ALA A 200 -33.39 -2.11 15.94
CA ALA A 200 -33.40 -3.59 15.94
C ALA A 200 -32.81 -4.43 14.77
N ALA A 201 -31.80 -5.23 15.18
CA ALA A 201 -31.70 -6.69 15.05
C ALA A 201 -31.02 -7.36 13.83
N ALA A 202 -30.55 -8.59 14.14
CA ALA A 202 -29.92 -9.64 13.34
C ALA A 202 -28.41 -9.44 13.07
N GLY A 203 -27.48 -10.32 13.47
CA GLY A 203 -27.59 -11.76 13.71
C GLY A 203 -27.30 -12.52 12.41
N VAL A 204 -26.02 -12.80 12.13
CA VAL A 204 -25.58 -13.79 11.12
C VAL A 204 -24.09 -14.12 11.30
N THR A 205 -23.82 -15.34 11.73
CA THR A 205 -22.57 -16.09 11.53
C THR A 205 -22.60 -16.75 10.15
N PRO A 206 -21.44 -16.93 9.49
CA PRO A 206 -20.90 -18.28 9.26
C PRO A 206 -19.36 -18.28 9.40
N SER A 207 -18.70 -19.27 10.03
CA SER A 207 -18.52 -20.69 9.68
C SER A 207 -17.91 -20.93 8.30
N GLY A 208 -16.72 -21.55 8.28
CA GLY A 208 -16.38 -22.52 7.23
C GLY A 208 -15.19 -22.19 6.33
N ALA A 209 -14.10 -22.91 6.60
CA ALA A 209 -13.31 -23.71 5.66
C ALA A 209 -12.48 -23.03 4.54
N GLY A 210 -11.24 -23.49 4.41
CA GLY A 210 -10.44 -23.28 3.20
C GLY A 210 -8.94 -23.44 3.40
N GLY A 211 -8.47 -24.62 3.82
CA GLY A 211 -7.05 -24.96 3.77
C GLY A 211 -6.72 -25.66 2.45
N HIS A 212 -5.90 -25.06 1.59
CA HIS A 212 -5.20 -25.65 0.44
C HIS A 212 -3.84 -24.92 0.36
N GLY A 213 -2.65 -25.50 0.21
CA GLY A 213 -2.19 -26.85 0.06
C GLY A 213 -0.69 -26.75 -0.25
N VAL A 214 0.16 -27.53 0.43
CA VAL A 214 1.53 -27.83 -0.01
C VAL A 214 1.89 -29.21 0.52
N ALA A 215 1.31 -30.24 -0.08
CA ALA A 215 1.73 -31.61 0.11
C ALA A 215 1.72 -32.30 -1.26
N ALA A 216 2.77 -32.07 -2.04
CA ALA A 216 3.02 -32.80 -3.27
C ALA A 216 4.54 -32.97 -3.45
N VAL A 217 5.16 -33.74 -2.54
CA VAL A 217 6.49 -34.33 -2.77
C VAL A 217 6.48 -35.76 -2.21
N ALA A 218 5.64 -36.63 -2.78
CA ALA A 218 5.63 -38.05 -2.44
C ALA A 218 5.08 -38.91 -3.60
N ALA A 219 5.57 -38.70 -4.81
CA ALA A 219 5.14 -39.52 -5.96
C ALA A 219 6.28 -39.94 -6.91
N VAL A 220 7.54 -39.86 -6.50
CA VAL A 220 8.68 -40.38 -7.32
C VAL A 220 9.24 -41.70 -6.78
N ALA A 221 8.94 -42.06 -5.52
CA ALA A 221 9.44 -43.31 -4.92
C ALA A 221 8.77 -44.59 -5.49
N GLY A 222 7.58 -44.48 -6.10
CA GLY A 222 6.81 -45.63 -6.58
C GLY A 222 7.28 -46.23 -7.91
N ALA A 223 7.94 -45.45 -8.77
CA ALA A 223 8.36 -45.93 -10.10
C ALA A 223 9.65 -46.78 -10.07
N VAL A 224 10.45 -46.66 -9.02
CA VAL A 224 11.76 -47.33 -8.92
C VAL A 224 11.62 -48.78 -8.44
N LEU A 225 10.56 -49.13 -7.71
CA LEU A 225 10.35 -50.50 -7.24
C LEU A 225 9.98 -51.50 -8.35
N LEU A 226 9.57 -51.02 -9.53
CA LEU A 226 9.23 -51.88 -10.67
C LEU A 226 10.45 -52.21 -11.57
N VAL A 227 11.57 -51.49 -11.41
CA VAL A 227 12.79 -51.70 -12.21
C VAL A 227 13.79 -52.60 -11.46
N LEU A 228 13.56 -52.88 -10.17
CA LEU A 228 14.41 -53.69 -9.30
C LEU A 228 13.80 -55.06 -8.92
N ALA A 229 12.66 -55.44 -9.51
CA ALA A 229 12.04 -56.76 -9.35
C ALA A 229 12.25 -57.63 -10.59
#